data_AF-A0AAP0G1U4-F1
#
_entry.id   AF-A0AAP0G1U4-F1
#
_cell.length_a   1.000
_cell.length_b   1.000
_cell.length_c   1.000
_cell.angle_alpha   90.00
_cell.angle_beta   90.00
_cell.angle_gamma   90.00
#
_symmetry.space_group_name_H-M   'P 1'
#
loop_
_entity.id
_entity.type
_entity.pdbx_description
1 polymer ?
#
loop_
_entity_poly.entity_id
_entity_poly.type
_entity_poly.pdbx_seq_one_letter_code
_entity_poly.pdbx_strand_id
1 'polypeptide(L)' 'MMLCRICHEEEDDNSSSMEAPCSCSGTLKFAHRGCIQRWCYEKGSNVCEICLQKFEPAYPAALPSPAKLPLIDTVVVIR' A
#
# COMPACT_ATOMS: atom_id res chain seq x y z
N MET A 1 17.54 2.74 -14.59
CA MET A 1 17.17 2.03 -13.37
C MET A 1 16.11 2.80 -12.60
N MET A 2 14.97 2.17 -12.34
CA MET A 2 14.05 2.61 -11.30
C MET A 2 14.29 1.73 -10.09
N LEU A 3 14.47 2.35 -8.91
CA LEU A 3 14.72 1.65 -7.66
C LEU A 3 13.59 1.97 -6.70
N CYS A 4 13.13 0.97 -5.96
CA CYS A 4 12.17 1.17 -4.89
C CYS A 4 12.83 2.04 -3.81
N ARG A 5 12.25 3.21 -3.51
CA ARG A 5 12.80 4.13 -2.49
C ARG A 5 12.81 3.57 -1.05
N ILE A 6 12.21 2.40 -0.83
CA ILE A 6 12.01 1.79 0.49
C ILE A 6 12.97 0.59 0.68
N CYS A 7 13.02 -0.35 -0.26
CA CYS A 7 13.93 -1.51 -0.17
C CYS A 7 15.22 -1.37 -0.99
N HIS A 8 15.31 -0.35 -1.86
CA HIS A 8 16.45 -0.09 -2.74
C HIS A 8 16.73 -1.20 -3.76
N GLU A 9 15.71 -2.00 -4.10
CA GLU A 9 15.78 -3.03 -5.14
C GLU A 9 15.06 -2.57 -6.42
N GLU A 10 15.41 -3.20 -7.54
CA GLU A 10 14.80 -2.99 -8.86
C GLU A 10 13.53 -3.82 -9.04
N GLU A 11 12.75 -3.51 -10.07
CA GLU A 11 11.63 -4.33 -10.51
C GLU A 11 12.20 -5.54 -11.26
N ASP A 12 12.30 -6.68 -10.59
CA ASP A 12 12.59 -7.99 -11.16
C ASP A 12 11.28 -8.74 -11.49
N ASP A 13 11.33 -9.73 -12.39
CA ASP A 13 10.18 -10.57 -12.79
C ASP A 13 9.43 -11.21 -11.60
N ASN A 14 10.13 -11.40 -10.46
CA ASN A 14 9.56 -11.98 -9.25
C ASN A 14 9.11 -10.92 -8.20
N SER A 15 9.37 -9.64 -8.45
CA SER A 15 9.06 -8.54 -7.53
C SER A 15 7.75 -7.83 -7.93
N SER A 16 7.00 -7.38 -6.92
CA SER A 16 5.73 -6.68 -7.13
C SER A 16 5.93 -5.36 -7.88
N SER A 17 5.00 -5.03 -8.79
CA SER A 17 5.15 -3.87 -9.67
C SER A 17 5.42 -2.54 -8.94
N MET A 18 6.28 -1.71 -9.54
CA MET A 18 6.61 -0.38 -9.03
C MET A 18 5.47 0.62 -9.27
N GLU A 19 5.04 1.30 -8.22
CA GLU A 19 4.02 2.35 -8.29
C GLU A 19 4.63 3.72 -7.94
N ALA A 20 3.99 4.77 -8.43
CA ALA A 20 4.29 6.16 -8.06
C ALA A 20 3.13 6.73 -7.23
N PRO A 21 2.99 6.35 -5.94
CA PRO A 21 1.77 6.61 -5.18
C PRO A 21 1.60 8.08 -4.77
N CYS A 22 2.59 8.93 -4.98
CA CYS A 22 2.55 10.33 -4.56
C CYS A 22 3.21 11.23 -5.59
N SER A 23 3.07 12.54 -5.40
CA SER A 23 3.64 13.58 -6.29
C SER A 23 5.16 13.82 -6.12
N CYS A 24 5.89 12.88 -5.50
CA CYS A 24 7.35 12.97 -5.48
C CYS A 24 7.91 12.95 -6.91
N SER A 25 9.10 13.54 -7.09
CA SER A 25 9.76 13.63 -8.39
C SER A 25 11.02 12.78 -8.45
N GLY A 26 11.49 12.49 -9.67
CA GLY A 26 12.68 11.67 -9.89
C GLY A 26 12.50 10.22 -9.44
N THR A 27 13.56 9.62 -8.89
CA THR A 27 13.58 8.23 -8.42
C THR A 27 12.82 8.03 -7.10
N LEU A 28 12.68 9.09 -6.28
CA LEU A 28 12.01 9.05 -4.98
C LEU A 28 10.50 8.83 -5.05
N LYS A 29 9.92 8.83 -6.25
CA LYS A 29 8.49 8.57 -6.44
C LYS A 29 8.17 7.08 -6.53
N PHE A 30 9.12 6.24 -6.93
CA PHE A 30 8.88 4.83 -7.20
C PHE A 30 9.06 3.97 -5.95
N ALA A 31 8.10 3.08 -5.71
CA ALA A 31 8.17 2.07 -4.66
C ALA A 31 7.34 0.85 -5.06
N HIS A 32 7.74 -0.35 -4.63
CA HIS A 32 6.90 -1.53 -4.78
C HIS A 32 5.60 -1.37 -4.01
N ARG A 33 4.48 -1.84 -4.58
CA ARG A 33 3.17 -1.84 -3.90
C ARG A 33 3.24 -2.40 -2.47
N GLY A 34 3.90 -3.54 -2.30
CA GLY A 34 4.10 -4.17 -0.98
C GLY A 34 4.93 -3.30 -0.02
N CYS A 35 5.94 -2.60 -0.52
CA CYS A 35 6.75 -1.69 0.29
C CYS A 35 5.96 -0.46 0.73
N ILE A 36 5.12 0.11 -0.15
CA ILE A 36 4.24 1.24 0.19
C ILE A 36 3.27 0.83 1.30
N GLN A 37 2.63 -0.34 1.15
CA GLN A 37 1.71 -0.87 2.15
C GLN A 37 2.39 -1.10 3.51
N ARG A 38 3.59 -1.71 3.51
CA ARG A 38 4.37 -1.93 4.71
C ARG A 38 4.75 -0.62 5.40
N TRP A 39 5.22 0.37 4.62
CA TRP A 39 5.52 1.70 5.14
C TRP A 39 4.28 2.33 5.79
N CYS A 40 3.10 2.19 5.17
CA CYS A 40 1.86 2.74 5.72
C CYS A 40 1.51 2.13 7.08
N TYR A 41 1.68 0.81 7.23
CA TYR A 41 1.47 0.10 8.49
C TYR A 41 2.49 0.48 9.57
N GLU A 42 3.78 0.55 9.21
CA GLU A 42 4.85 0.87 10.16
C GLU A 42 4.76 2.34 10.63
N LYS A 43 4.37 3.26 9.75
CA LYS A 43 4.19 4.68 10.08
C LYS A 43 2.82 5.01 10.68
N GLY A 44 1.83 4.14 10.48
CA GLY A 44 0.43 4.45 10.82
C GLY A 44 -0.15 5.61 10.00
N SER A 45 0.38 5.86 8.80
CA SER A 45 0.00 7.00 7.95
C SER A 45 -0.04 6.60 6.49
N ASN A 46 -0.93 7.22 5.71
CA ASN A 46 -0.98 7.10 4.26
C ASN A 46 -0.54 8.39 3.54
N VAL A 47 0.16 9.27 4.27
CA VAL A 47 0.66 10.54 3.75
C VAL A 47 2.16 10.44 3.57
N CYS A 48 2.66 10.69 2.36
CA CYS A 48 4.08 10.66 2.07
C CYS A 48 4.86 11.64 2.95
N GLU A 49 5.92 11.20 3.62
CA GLU A 49 6.74 12.06 4.49
C GLU A 49 7.61 13.10 3.75
N ILE A 50 7.68 13.03 2.41
CA ILE A 50 8.50 13.92 1.60
C ILE A 50 7.64 15.04 0.99
N CYS A 51 6.63 14.68 0.20
CA CYS A 51 5.77 15.66 -0.46
C CYS A 51 4.49 15.98 0.31
N LEU A 52 4.25 15.31 1.45
CA LEU A 52 3.08 15.52 2.33
C LEU A 52 1.72 15.30 1.64
N GLN A 53 1.71 14.60 0.50
CA GLN A 53 0.50 14.20 -0.21
C GLN A 53 0.10 12.77 0.19
N LYS A 54 -1.21 12.51 0.15
CA LYS A 54 -1.75 11.16 0.34
C LYS A 54 -1.27 10.22 -0.77
N PHE A 55 -1.07 8.97 -0.41
CA PHE A 55 -0.81 7.93 -1.39
C PHE A 55 -2.09 7.56 -2.16
N GLU A 56 -1.98 7.47 -3.48
CA GLU A 56 -3.03 7.10 -4.41
C GLU A 56 -2.60 5.89 -5.25
N PRO A 57 -3.45 4.86 -5.42
CA PRO A 57 -4.77 4.69 -4.79
C PRO A 57 -4.66 4.50 -3.27
N ALA A 58 -5.76 4.63 -2.53
CA ALA A 58 -5.73 4.61 -1.07
C ALA A 58 -5.07 3.35 -0.48
N TYR A 59 -3.94 3.52 0.22
CA TYR A 59 -3.27 2.47 1.00
C TYR A 59 -3.73 2.54 2.48
N PRO A 60 -4.22 1.44 3.06
CA PRO A 60 -4.59 1.39 4.48
C PRO A 60 -3.39 1.69 5.40
N ALA A 61 -3.50 2.74 6.22
CA ALA A 61 -2.52 3.10 7.23
C ALA A 61 -2.59 2.22 8.48
N ALA A 62 -3.75 1.61 8.72
CA ALA A 62 -3.97 0.62 9.76
C ALA A 62 -4.61 -0.60 9.11
N LEU A 63 -4.37 -1.78 9.68
CA LEU A 63 -5.21 -2.93 9.41
C LEU A 63 -6.67 -2.49 9.63
N PRO A 64 -7.62 -2.85 8.74
CA PRO A 64 -9.01 -2.75 9.10
C PRO A 64 -9.17 -3.56 10.40
N SER A 65 -9.54 -2.88 11.48
CA SER A 65 -10.02 -3.57 12.68
C SER A 65 -11.04 -4.63 12.22
N PRO A 66 -11.02 -5.86 12.75
CA PRO A 66 -11.90 -6.94 12.29
C PRO A 66 -13.42 -6.65 12.42
N ALA A 67 -13.81 -5.43 12.80
CA ALA A 67 -15.19 -5.02 13.06
C ALA A 67 -16.01 -4.59 11.82
N LYS A 68 -15.66 -4.99 10.59
CA LYS A 68 -16.57 -4.93 9.43
C LYS A 68 -16.29 -6.04 8.41
N LEU A 69 -16.22 -7.31 8.82
CA LEU A 69 -16.77 -8.31 7.91
C LEU A 69 -18.29 -8.11 7.94
N PRO A 70 -18.97 -7.92 6.80
CA PRO A 70 -20.39 -8.23 6.78
C PRO A 70 -20.48 -9.69 7.19
N LEU A 71 -21.03 -9.94 8.38
CA LEU A 71 -21.51 -11.25 8.75
C LEU A 71 -22.51 -11.61 7.65
N ILE A 72 -22.03 -12.37 6.66
CA ILE A 72 -22.91 -13.04 5.72
C ILE A 72 -23.71 -13.98 6.59
N ASP A 73 -24.93 -13.57 6.89
CA ASP A 73 -25.91 -14.39 7.59
C ASP A 73 -26.31 -15.47 6.60
N THR A 74 -25.43 -16.46 6.42
CA THR A 74 -25.80 -17.73 5.80
C THR A 74 -26.66 -18.44 6.82
N VAL A 75 -27.88 -17.95 7.00
CA VAL A 75 -29.00 -18.85 7.24
C VAL A 75 -29.04 -19.75 6.01
N VAL A 76 -28.27 -20.84 6.07
CA VAL A 76 -28.68 -22.07 5.44
C VAL A 76 -30.02 -22.39 6.08
N VAL A 77 -31.10 -21.81 5.54
CA VAL A 77 -32.43 -22.38 5.68
C VAL A 77 -32.33 -23.66 4.87
N ILE A 78 -31.83 -24.71 5.53
CA ILE A 78 -32.10 -26.09 5.18
C ILE A 78 -33.62 -26.23 5.31
N ARG A 79 -34.29 -26.04 4.18
CA ARG A 79 -35.66 -26.46 3.93
C ARG A 79 -35.61 -27.63 2.97
#